data_AF-A0A4Y2WN96-F1
#
_entry.id   AF-A0A4Y2WN96-F1
#
_cell.length_a   1.000
_cell.length_b   1.000
_cell.length_c   1.000
_cell.angle_alpha   90.00
_cell.angle_beta   90.00
_cell.angle_gamma   90.00
#
_symmetry.space_group_name_H-M   'P 1'
#
loop_
_entity.id
_entity.type
_entity.pdbx_description
1 polymer ?
#
loop_
_entity_poly.entity_id
_entity_poly.type
_entity_poly.pdbx_seq_one_letter_code
_entity_poly.pdbx_strand_id
1 'polypeptide(L)'
;MTDLKIGLTKFCSLRPKWCVFTGASGTHLVCVCTIQQNVTLLIHGASIEEDYKELMSYIVCEGEGRECMPRHCDKCPSKDNLVQFLQSKFEEDIVEYSQWVLTDQTEMIRCLSSVSEFIDKLIEKLNKLIPQSYIAKSQASFFFFFNLKGMASSNTAVISMEFSENYAFTIQDEAQGYRWTSDSCTIHPVMVHCKNTNHEKLILPLCIISDDLKHDASLVYEIQKTATAFLGENYPHITNIHYFSDGCCWAV
;
A
#
# COMPACT_ATOMS: atom_id res chain seq x y z
N MET A 1 1.29 -41.80 -4.66
CA MET A 1 1.42 -40.60 -5.50
C MET A 1 2.90 -40.29 -5.60
N THR A 2 3.47 -40.41 -6.80
CA THR A 2 4.90 -40.16 -7.04
C THR A 2 5.17 -38.66 -7.05
N ASP A 3 6.12 -38.21 -6.22
CA ASP A 3 6.62 -36.83 -6.19
C ASP A 3 7.26 -36.49 -7.54
N LEU A 4 6.48 -35.88 -8.43
CA LEU A 4 6.97 -35.43 -9.73
C LEU A 4 7.74 -34.12 -9.53
N LYS A 5 9.08 -34.19 -9.55
CA LYS A 5 9.94 -33.01 -9.51
C LYS A 5 9.87 -32.26 -10.83
N ILE A 6 8.97 -31.28 -10.92
CA ILE A 6 8.89 -30.38 -12.06
C ILE A 6 9.93 -29.26 -11.87
N GLY A 7 10.87 -29.15 -12.81
CA GLY A 7 11.83 -28.04 -12.84
C GLY A 7 11.17 -26.71 -13.21
N LEU A 8 11.72 -25.60 -12.74
CA LEU A 8 11.19 -24.24 -12.96
C LEU A 8 10.88 -23.97 -14.44
N THR A 9 11.75 -24.37 -15.37
CA THR A 9 11.55 -24.21 -16.82
C THR A 9 10.27 -24.90 -17.32
N LYS A 10 9.97 -26.10 -16.81
CA LYS A 10 8.77 -26.85 -17.23
C LYS A 10 7.50 -26.26 -16.60
N PHE A 11 7.61 -25.76 -15.37
CA PHE A 11 6.54 -24.97 -14.73
C PHE A 11 6.23 -23.69 -15.53
N CYS A 12 7.26 -22.94 -15.92
CA CYS A 12 7.11 -21.70 -16.70
C CYS A 12 6.48 -21.93 -18.08
N SER A 13 6.78 -23.05 -18.74
CA SER A 13 6.26 -23.36 -20.09
C SER A 13 4.84 -23.93 -20.10
N LEU A 14 4.42 -24.61 -19.02
CA LEU A 14 3.06 -25.11 -18.85
C LEU A 14 2.10 -24.04 -18.31
N ARG A 15 2.62 -22.85 -17.99
CA ARG A 15 1.86 -21.76 -17.42
C ARG A 15 0.86 -21.18 -18.43
N PRO A 16 -0.40 -20.91 -18.02
CA PRO A 16 -1.35 -20.20 -18.86
C PRO A 16 -0.84 -18.82 -19.27
N LYS A 17 -1.16 -18.38 -20.50
CA LYS A 17 -0.66 -17.12 -21.09
C LYS A 17 -0.97 -15.87 -20.26
N TRP A 18 -2.06 -15.88 -19.49
CA TRP A 18 -2.51 -14.76 -18.65
C TRP A 18 -1.83 -14.69 -17.28
N CYS A 19 -1.13 -15.75 -16.86
CA CYS A 19 -0.31 -15.67 -15.67
C CYS A 19 1.00 -14.99 -16.08
N VAL A 20 1.33 -13.84 -15.50
CA VAL A 20 2.53 -13.03 -15.82
C VAL A 20 3.55 -13.21 -14.69
N PHE A 21 4.86 -13.16 -14.99
CA PHE A 21 5.87 -13.26 -13.93
C PHE A 21 5.89 -11.99 -13.10
N THR A 22 6.02 -12.20 -11.79
CA THR A 22 6.40 -11.20 -10.81
C THR A 22 7.78 -10.65 -11.16
N GLY A 23 7.88 -9.45 -11.75
CA GLY A 23 9.18 -8.80 -11.99
C GLY A 23 9.32 -7.88 -13.20
N ALA A 24 8.36 -7.82 -14.12
CA ALA A 24 8.35 -6.73 -15.10
C ALA A 24 7.92 -5.43 -14.40
N SER A 25 8.60 -4.30 -14.63
CA SER A 25 8.16 -2.99 -14.11
C SER A 25 6.68 -2.77 -14.45
N GLY A 26 5.83 -2.71 -13.42
CA GLY A 26 4.37 -2.61 -13.57
C GLY A 26 3.56 -3.89 -13.27
N THR A 27 4.19 -5.06 -13.07
CA THR A 27 3.46 -6.31 -12.73
C THR A 27 3.07 -6.45 -11.25
N HIS A 28 3.76 -5.70 -10.39
CA HIS A 28 3.33 -5.41 -9.03
C HIS A 28 3.18 -3.91 -8.93
N LEU A 29 1.94 -3.43 -8.87
CA LEU A 29 1.74 -2.03 -8.55
C LEU A 29 2.28 -1.79 -7.13
N VAL A 30 3.35 -1.00 -7.12
CA VAL A 30 3.66 0.07 -6.17
C VAL A 30 2.38 0.66 -5.57
N CYS A 31 2.38 1.03 -4.27
CA CYS A 31 1.25 1.65 -3.53
C CYS A 31 0.10 2.13 -4.42
N VAL A 32 -1.04 1.44 -4.37
CA VAL A 32 -2.27 1.86 -5.07
C VAL A 32 -3.06 2.88 -4.26
N CYS A 33 -2.44 3.47 -3.24
CA CYS A 33 -3.00 4.53 -2.44
C CYS A 33 -3.37 5.75 -3.29
N THR A 34 -4.46 6.42 -2.93
CA THR A 34 -4.95 7.65 -3.60
C THR A 34 -3.87 8.73 -3.68
N ILE A 35 -2.98 8.82 -2.68
CA ILE A 35 -1.83 9.74 -2.66
C ILE A 35 -0.94 9.55 -3.89
N GLN A 36 -0.54 8.31 -4.18
CA GLN A 36 0.33 8.01 -5.31
C GLN A 36 -0.44 8.02 -6.62
N GLN A 37 -1.62 7.39 -6.66
CA GLN A 37 -2.44 7.29 -7.87
C GLN A 37 -2.84 8.67 -8.40
N ASN A 38 -3.16 9.63 -7.52
CA ASN A 38 -3.50 10.98 -7.96
C ASN A 38 -2.32 11.72 -8.60
N VAL A 39 -1.10 11.53 -8.11
CA VAL A 39 0.10 12.11 -8.77
C VAL A 39 0.27 11.51 -10.16
N THR A 40 0.14 10.19 -10.29
CA THR A 40 0.21 9.51 -11.60
C THR A 40 -0.88 10.01 -12.54
N LEU A 41 -2.13 10.12 -12.10
CA LEU A 41 -3.23 10.61 -12.94
C LEU A 41 -3.04 12.07 -13.37
N LEU A 42 -2.49 12.93 -12.49
CA LEU A 42 -2.16 14.32 -12.83
C LEU A 42 -1.08 14.39 -13.92
N ILE A 43 0.02 13.65 -13.76
CA ILE A 43 1.12 13.60 -14.73
C ILE A 43 0.63 13.10 -16.10
N HIS A 44 -0.14 12.00 -16.10
CA HIS A 44 -0.65 11.41 -17.32
C HIS A 44 -1.70 12.29 -18.00
N GLY A 45 -2.61 12.91 -17.24
CA GLY A 45 -3.62 13.82 -17.78
C GLY A 45 -3.00 15.04 -18.46
N ALA A 46 -1.93 15.57 -17.86
CA ALA A 46 -1.18 16.70 -18.40
C ALA A 46 -0.19 16.33 -19.51
N SER A 47 -0.10 15.07 -19.93
CA SER A 47 0.88 14.59 -20.92
C SER A 47 2.33 14.92 -20.57
N ILE A 48 2.67 14.94 -19.27
CA ILE A 48 4.05 15.11 -18.79
C ILE A 48 4.81 13.81 -19.02
N GLU A 49 5.93 13.89 -19.73
CA GLU A 49 6.76 12.71 -20.04
C GLU A 49 7.51 12.18 -18.82
N GLU A 50 7.89 13.07 -17.91
CA GLU A 50 8.64 12.77 -16.70
C GLU A 50 7.80 12.00 -15.67
N ASP A 51 8.42 11.00 -15.04
CA ASP A 51 7.78 10.27 -13.95
C ASP A 51 7.79 11.08 -12.65
N TYR A 52 6.95 10.66 -11.69
CA TYR A 52 6.87 11.36 -10.40
C TYR A 52 8.20 11.37 -9.62
N LYS A 53 9.11 10.42 -9.85
CA LYS A 53 10.43 10.37 -9.19
C LYS A 53 11.37 11.42 -9.79
N GLU A 54 11.33 11.59 -11.09
CA GLU A 54 12.02 12.67 -11.79
C GLU A 54 11.51 14.02 -11.28
N LEU A 55 10.19 14.22 -11.17
CA LEU A 55 9.63 15.45 -10.59
C LEU A 55 10.01 15.66 -9.12
N MET A 56 10.05 14.58 -8.31
CA MET A 56 10.48 14.67 -6.91
C MET A 56 11.93 15.16 -6.78
N SER A 57 12.81 14.82 -7.74
CA SER A 57 14.22 15.25 -7.72
C SER A 57 14.41 16.77 -7.78
N TYR A 58 13.41 17.51 -8.26
CA TYR A 58 13.42 18.98 -8.23
C TYR A 58 13.07 19.57 -6.85
N ILE A 59 12.50 18.78 -5.93
CA ILE A 59 12.00 19.23 -4.61
C ILE A 59 12.88 18.73 -3.45
N VAL A 60 13.67 17.68 -3.67
CA VAL A 60 14.58 17.08 -2.67
C VAL A 60 16.04 17.20 -3.12
N CYS A 61 16.98 17.19 -2.17
CA CYS A 61 18.40 17.20 -2.52
C CYS A 61 18.81 15.94 -3.29
N GLU A 62 19.90 16.01 -4.04
CA GLU A 62 20.51 14.83 -4.66
C GLU A 62 20.85 13.77 -3.58
N GLY A 63 20.27 12.58 -3.76
CA GLY A 63 20.31 11.48 -2.79
C GLY A 63 19.07 11.48 -1.87
N GLU A 64 18.30 10.39 -1.91
CA GLU A 64 17.11 10.14 -1.08
C GLU A 64 17.44 10.06 0.44
N GLY A 65 18.02 11.12 1.01
CA GLY A 65 18.56 11.14 2.37
C GLY A 65 17.46 11.11 3.44
N ARG A 66 17.80 10.55 4.62
CA ARG A 66 16.91 10.41 5.78
C ARG A 66 16.27 11.72 6.26
N GLU A 67 16.86 12.86 5.92
CA GLU A 67 16.33 14.19 6.30
C GLU A 67 15.49 14.84 5.19
N CYS A 68 15.77 14.54 3.92
CA CYS A 68 15.09 15.20 2.78
C CYS A 68 13.71 14.62 2.52
N MET A 69 13.61 13.29 2.53
CA MET A 69 12.36 12.59 2.24
C MET A 69 11.28 12.78 3.32
N PRO A 70 11.60 12.87 4.62
CA PRO A 70 10.63 13.28 5.63
C PRO A 70 10.37 14.79 5.68
N ARG A 71 10.99 15.60 4.81
CA ARG A 71 10.90 17.07 4.79
C ARG A 71 11.49 17.77 6.02
N HIS A 72 12.51 17.19 6.64
CA HIS A 72 13.27 17.80 7.75
C HIS A 72 14.54 18.56 7.30
N CYS A 73 14.80 18.63 5.99
CA CYS A 73 16.00 19.25 5.45
C CYS A 73 15.76 20.72 5.08
N ASP A 74 16.47 21.64 5.75
CA ASP A 74 16.44 23.08 5.45
C ASP A 74 17.15 23.46 4.13
N LYS A 75 17.85 22.50 3.51
CA LYS A 75 18.66 22.71 2.29
C LYS A 75 17.99 22.20 1.02
N CYS A 76 16.76 21.66 1.11
CA CYS A 76 16.06 21.19 -0.07
C CYS A 76 15.83 22.33 -1.07
N PRO A 77 15.91 22.07 -2.39
CA PRO A 77 15.62 23.07 -3.40
C PRO A 77 14.22 23.68 -3.21
N SER A 78 14.09 24.96 -3.55
CA SER A 78 12.77 25.60 -3.61
C SER A 78 11.92 24.94 -4.69
N LYS A 79 10.59 24.96 -4.49
CA LYS A 79 9.62 24.53 -5.50
C LYS A 79 9.71 25.34 -6.81
N ASP A 80 10.35 26.51 -6.78
CA ASP A 80 10.40 27.44 -7.92
C ASP A 80 11.02 26.81 -9.18
N ASN A 81 12.06 25.97 -9.02
CA ASN A 81 12.67 25.26 -10.16
C ASN A 81 11.67 24.31 -10.83
N LEU A 82 10.87 23.59 -10.04
CA LEU A 82 9.83 22.71 -10.54
C LEU A 82 8.69 23.50 -11.20
N VAL A 83 8.28 24.63 -10.60
CA VAL A 83 7.26 25.51 -11.17
C VAL A 83 7.69 26.01 -12.55
N GLN A 84 8.91 26.54 -12.67
CA GLN A 84 9.44 27.03 -13.95
C GLN A 84 9.53 25.93 -15.00
N PHE A 85 9.99 24.75 -14.59
CA PHE A 85 10.05 23.58 -15.46
C PHE A 85 8.67 23.18 -15.98
N LEU A 86 7.67 23.06 -15.08
CA LEU A 86 6.31 22.69 -15.46
C LEU A 86 5.66 23.77 -16.33
N GLN A 87 5.83 25.05 -16.01
CA GLN A 87 5.30 26.15 -16.83
C GLN A 87 5.83 26.11 -18.27
N SER A 88 7.08 25.68 -18.46
CA SER A 88 7.68 25.57 -19.81
C SER A 88 7.07 24.46 -20.67
N LYS A 89 6.31 23.54 -20.09
CA LYS A 89 5.73 22.35 -20.76
C LYS A 89 4.33 22.58 -21.31
N PHE A 90 3.65 23.66 -20.93
CA PHE A 90 2.28 23.93 -21.36
C PHE A 90 2.24 25.05 -22.39
N GLU A 91 1.66 24.77 -23.56
CA GLU A 91 1.33 25.78 -24.58
C GLU A 91 -0.09 26.35 -24.37
N GLU A 92 -0.99 25.55 -23.81
CA GLU A 92 -2.38 25.91 -23.51
C GLU A 92 -2.54 26.38 -22.05
N ASP A 93 -3.50 27.25 -21.80
CA ASP A 93 -3.77 27.78 -20.46
C ASP A 93 -4.60 26.84 -19.57
N ILE A 94 -5.20 25.79 -20.14
CA ILE A 94 -6.11 24.86 -19.45
C ILE A 94 -5.56 23.43 -19.56
N VAL A 95 -5.63 22.70 -18.44
CA VAL A 95 -5.21 21.30 -18.36
C VAL A 95 -6.40 20.43 -17.94
N GLU A 96 -6.67 19.37 -18.70
CA GLU A 96 -7.62 18.32 -18.33
C GLU A 96 -6.88 17.17 -17.63
N TYR A 97 -7.38 16.71 -16.49
CA TYR A 97 -6.82 15.57 -15.77
C TYR A 97 -7.89 14.83 -14.96
N SER A 98 -7.55 13.65 -14.47
CA SER A 98 -8.40 12.86 -13.57
C SER A 98 -7.79 12.80 -12.17
N GLN A 99 -8.62 12.62 -11.15
CA GLN A 99 -8.17 12.37 -9.78
C GLN A 99 -9.22 11.58 -8.99
N TRP A 100 -8.75 10.76 -8.05
CA TRP A 100 -9.57 10.14 -7.03
C TRP A 100 -9.91 11.14 -5.93
N VAL A 101 -11.18 11.24 -5.58
CA VAL A 101 -11.69 12.03 -4.46
C VAL A 101 -12.32 11.10 -3.44
N LEU A 102 -11.94 11.30 -2.17
CA LEU A 102 -12.52 10.58 -1.06
C LEU A 102 -13.82 11.29 -0.64
N THR A 103 -14.95 10.73 -1.04
CA THR A 103 -16.27 11.07 -0.47
C THR A 103 -16.75 9.91 0.39
N ASP A 104 -18.07 9.65 0.52
CA ASP A 104 -18.58 8.43 1.15
C ASP A 104 -18.10 7.16 0.41
N GLN A 105 -17.81 7.30 -0.89
CA GLN A 105 -17.11 6.31 -1.71
C GLN A 105 -15.96 6.99 -2.47
N THR A 106 -14.90 6.23 -2.77
CA THR A 106 -13.77 6.75 -3.58
C THR A 106 -14.19 6.79 -5.05
N GLU A 107 -14.35 7.98 -5.61
CA GLU A 107 -14.75 8.18 -7.01
C GLU A 107 -13.63 8.87 -7.80
N MET A 108 -13.47 8.48 -9.07
CA MET A 108 -12.59 9.18 -10.01
C MET A 108 -13.39 10.26 -10.73
N ILE A 109 -12.95 11.51 -10.61
CA ILE A 109 -13.54 12.64 -11.31
C ILE A 109 -12.61 13.16 -12.40
N ARG A 110 -13.20 13.77 -13.43
CA ARG A 110 -12.49 14.58 -14.42
C ARG A 110 -12.49 16.04 -13.98
N CYS A 111 -11.37 16.72 -14.17
CA CYS A 111 -11.15 18.10 -13.78
C CYS A 111 -10.57 18.88 -14.95
N LEU A 112 -11.00 20.13 -15.08
CA LEU A 112 -10.34 21.15 -15.89
C LEU A 112 -9.91 22.27 -14.95
N SER A 113 -8.65 22.69 -15.04
CA SER A 113 -8.16 23.86 -14.30
C SER A 113 -7.15 24.63 -15.14
N SER A 114 -6.83 25.85 -14.70
CA SER A 114 -5.72 26.59 -15.31
C SER A 114 -4.38 25.88 -15.07
N VAL A 115 -3.37 26.17 -15.90
CA VAL A 115 -2.00 25.66 -15.72
C VAL A 115 -1.45 26.02 -14.33
N SER A 116 -1.67 27.25 -13.86
CA SER A 116 -1.19 27.67 -12.54
C SER A 116 -1.79 26.83 -11.41
N GLU A 117 -3.11 26.63 -11.42
CA GLU A 117 -3.80 25.82 -10.41
C GLU A 117 -3.40 24.35 -10.48
N PHE A 118 -3.20 23.82 -11.69
CA PHE A 118 -2.72 22.46 -11.90
C PHE A 118 -1.32 22.27 -11.29
N ILE A 119 -0.39 23.19 -11.55
CA ILE A 119 0.99 23.12 -11.05
C ILE A 119 1.00 23.17 -9.51
N ASP A 120 0.25 24.10 -8.91
CA ASP A 120 0.14 24.18 -7.45
C ASP A 120 -0.42 22.89 -6.85
N LYS A 121 -1.45 22.31 -7.47
CA LYS A 121 -2.03 21.04 -7.05
C LYS A 121 -1.04 19.88 -7.18
N LEU A 122 -0.31 19.78 -8.29
CA LEU A 122 0.68 18.72 -8.51
C LEU A 122 1.80 18.81 -7.46
N ILE A 123 2.28 20.01 -7.17
CA ILE A 123 3.30 20.25 -6.14
C ILE A 123 2.77 19.87 -4.75
N GLU A 124 1.53 20.22 -4.42
CA GLU A 124 0.91 19.82 -3.15
C GLU A 124 0.87 18.30 -3.01
N LYS A 125 0.46 17.58 -4.07
CA LYS A 125 0.40 16.10 -4.06
C LYS A 125 1.78 15.47 -4.00
N LEU A 126 2.78 16.01 -4.70
CA LEU A 126 4.16 15.56 -4.63
C LEU A 126 4.73 15.72 -3.21
N ASN A 127 4.48 16.86 -2.56
CA ASN A 127 4.91 17.09 -1.17
C ASN A 127 4.29 16.09 -0.18
N LYS A 128 3.08 15.58 -0.45
CA LYS A 128 2.47 14.50 0.33
C LYS A 128 3.04 13.12 -0.03
N LEU A 129 3.36 12.89 -1.29
CA LEU A 129 3.89 11.61 -1.78
C LEU A 129 5.32 11.33 -1.33
N ILE A 130 6.18 12.35 -1.28
CA ILE A 130 7.60 12.23 -0.90
C ILE A 130 7.79 11.48 0.44
N PRO A 131 7.22 11.94 1.57
CA PRO A 131 7.36 11.25 2.85
C PRO A 131 6.67 9.88 2.85
N GLN A 132 5.49 9.77 2.22
CA GLN A 132 4.73 8.51 2.14
C GLN A 132 5.54 7.41 1.43
N SER A 133 6.17 7.75 0.31
CA SER A 133 7.02 6.84 -0.48
C SER A 133 8.21 6.36 0.34
N TYR A 134 8.86 7.26 1.08
CA TYR A 134 10.00 6.92 1.94
C TYR A 134 9.60 6.04 3.13
N ILE A 135 8.50 6.35 3.80
CA ILE A 135 7.97 5.54 4.92
C ILE A 135 7.63 4.13 4.42
N ALA A 136 6.89 4.02 3.31
CA ALA A 136 6.52 2.73 2.74
C ALA A 136 7.76 1.89 2.34
N LYS A 137 8.75 2.50 1.68
CA LYS A 137 10.03 1.83 1.34
C LYS A 137 10.80 1.38 2.59
N SER A 138 10.82 2.21 3.63
CA SER A 138 11.51 1.93 4.90
C SER A 138 10.85 0.78 5.66
N GLN A 139 9.51 0.79 5.75
CA GLN A 139 8.72 -0.27 6.37
C GLN A 139 8.88 -1.60 5.61
N ALA A 140 8.80 -1.58 4.28
CA ALA A 140 9.03 -2.76 3.46
C ALA A 140 10.44 -3.33 3.64
N SER A 141 11.46 -2.46 3.69
CA SER A 141 12.85 -2.87 3.92
C SER A 141 13.03 -3.50 5.30
N PHE A 142 12.40 -2.94 6.33
CA PHE A 142 12.41 -3.50 7.68
C PHE A 142 11.69 -4.85 7.74
N PHE A 143 10.50 -4.96 7.14
CA PHE A 143 9.74 -6.21 7.07
C PHE A 143 10.53 -7.31 6.37
N PHE A 144 11.16 -6.99 5.23
CA PHE A 144 12.04 -7.91 4.49
C PHE A 144 13.25 -8.33 5.34
N PHE A 145 13.90 -7.36 6.00
CA PHE A 145 15.03 -7.61 6.88
C PHE A 145 14.66 -8.57 8.01
N PHE A 146 13.51 -8.37 8.65
CA PHE A 146 13.04 -9.23 9.72
C PHE A 146 12.69 -10.65 9.22
N ASN A 147 11.94 -10.75 8.12
CA ASN A 147 11.41 -12.02 7.63
C ASN A 147 12.43 -12.91 6.92
N LEU A 148 13.39 -12.32 6.19
CA LEU A 148 14.30 -13.07 5.31
C LEU A 148 15.72 -13.15 5.84
N LYS A 149 16.16 -12.21 6.69
CA LYS A 149 17.48 -12.28 7.32
C LYS A 149 17.46 -12.89 8.73
N GLY A 150 16.28 -13.30 9.22
CA GLY A 150 16.15 -14.18 10.38
C GLY A 150 16.58 -13.59 11.73
N MET A 151 16.78 -12.27 11.80
CA MET A 151 17.23 -11.56 13.00
C MET A 151 16.12 -11.33 14.05
N ALA A 152 14.92 -11.84 13.82
CA ALA A 152 13.89 -11.93 14.85
C ALA A 152 14.43 -12.66 16.08
N SER A 153 14.48 -11.98 17.23
CA SER A 153 14.72 -12.65 18.50
C SER A 153 13.61 -13.68 18.74
N SER A 154 13.91 -14.74 19.49
CA SER A 154 12.94 -15.81 19.76
C SER A 154 11.66 -15.33 20.45
N ASN A 155 11.71 -14.18 21.11
CA ASN A 155 10.60 -13.55 21.82
C ASN A 155 9.87 -12.45 21.03
N THR A 156 10.13 -12.32 19.72
CA THR A 156 9.49 -11.28 18.89
C THR A 156 8.61 -11.89 17.80
N ALA A 157 7.40 -11.35 17.66
CA ALA A 157 6.51 -11.60 16.54
C ALA A 157 6.40 -10.38 15.64
N VAL A 158 6.24 -10.61 14.34
CA VAL A 158 5.81 -9.63 13.35
C VAL A 158 4.43 -10.01 12.88
N ILE A 159 3.48 -9.10 13.00
CA ILE A 159 2.10 -9.28 12.53
C ILE A 159 1.92 -8.39 11.30
N SER A 160 1.64 -9.01 10.17
CA SER A 160 1.25 -8.33 8.94
C SER A 160 -0.25 -8.44 8.76
N MET A 161 -0.89 -7.31 8.50
CA MET A 161 -2.32 -7.18 8.30
C MET A 161 -2.55 -6.55 6.93
N GLU A 162 -3.49 -7.08 6.16
CA GLU A 162 -3.89 -6.53 4.85
C GLU A 162 -5.28 -5.88 4.96
N PHE A 163 -5.72 -5.23 3.88
CA PHE A 163 -7.05 -4.61 3.81
C PHE A 163 -8.17 -5.60 4.17
N SER A 164 -9.10 -5.17 5.03
CA SER A 164 -10.30 -5.94 5.33
C SER A 164 -11.34 -5.80 4.22
N GLU A 165 -11.95 -6.91 3.82
CA GLU A 165 -13.02 -6.92 2.83
C GLU A 165 -14.36 -7.22 3.49
N ASN A 166 -15.41 -6.56 3.01
CA ASN A 166 -16.78 -6.94 3.34
C ASN A 166 -17.17 -8.16 2.51
N TYR A 167 -17.30 -9.31 3.18
CA TYR A 167 -17.83 -10.52 2.61
C TYR A 167 -19.36 -10.53 2.74
N ALA A 168 -20.05 -10.39 1.62
CA ALA A 168 -21.50 -10.56 1.56
C ALA A 168 -21.87 -12.05 1.62
N PHE A 169 -22.80 -12.40 2.52
CA PHE A 169 -23.32 -13.76 2.59
C PHE A 169 -24.23 -14.03 1.40
N THR A 170 -23.65 -14.68 0.38
CA THR A 170 -24.38 -15.05 -0.84
C THR A 170 -24.92 -16.47 -0.72
N ILE A 171 -26.19 -16.66 -1.08
CA ILE A 171 -26.83 -17.97 -1.16
C ILE A 171 -26.79 -18.40 -2.62
N GLN A 172 -26.35 -19.63 -2.89
CA GLN A 172 -26.12 -20.13 -4.26
C GLN A 172 -27.38 -20.05 -5.15
N ASP A 173 -28.56 -20.30 -4.57
CA ASP A 173 -29.87 -20.20 -5.23
C ASP A 173 -30.71 -19.04 -4.65
N GLU A 174 -30.10 -17.86 -4.45
CA GLU A 174 -30.83 -16.70 -3.94
C GLU A 174 -31.99 -16.29 -4.87
N ALA A 175 -33.17 -16.06 -4.30
CA ALA A 175 -34.27 -15.46 -5.05
C ALA A 175 -33.85 -14.05 -5.52
N GLN A 176 -34.25 -13.63 -6.71
CA GLN A 176 -33.80 -12.36 -7.32
C GLN A 176 -33.99 -11.12 -6.42
N GLY A 177 -34.99 -11.12 -5.52
CA GLY A 177 -35.24 -10.05 -4.57
C GLY A 177 -34.29 -10.01 -3.36
N TYR A 178 -33.58 -11.10 -3.05
CA TYR A 178 -32.68 -11.22 -1.89
C TYR A 178 -31.33 -10.51 -2.08
N ARG A 179 -31.00 -10.15 -3.33
CA ARG A 179 -29.78 -9.40 -3.69
C ARG A 179 -29.62 -8.06 -2.94
N TRP A 180 -30.71 -7.50 -2.43
CA TRP A 180 -30.73 -6.21 -1.71
C TRP A 180 -30.75 -6.34 -0.18
N THR A 181 -30.72 -7.56 0.35
CA THR A 181 -30.84 -7.86 1.79
C THR A 181 -29.70 -8.72 2.32
N SER A 182 -28.66 -8.96 1.53
CA SER A 182 -27.54 -9.79 1.97
C SER A 182 -26.77 -9.08 3.09
N ASP A 183 -26.85 -9.65 4.29
CA ASP A 183 -25.95 -9.32 5.38
C ASP A 183 -24.49 -9.56 4.94
N SER A 184 -23.57 -8.81 5.54
CA SER A 184 -22.15 -8.95 5.30
C SER A 184 -21.37 -8.94 6.59
N CYS A 185 -20.14 -9.46 6.55
CA CYS A 185 -19.19 -9.35 7.63
C CYS A 185 -17.84 -8.88 7.07
N THR A 186 -17.04 -8.29 7.94
CA THR A 186 -15.65 -8.02 7.64
C THR A 186 -14.82 -9.28 7.82
N ILE A 187 -14.06 -9.63 6.79
CA ILE A 187 -13.00 -10.63 6.85
C ILE A 187 -11.66 -9.89 6.81
N HIS A 188 -10.84 -10.11 7.84
CA HIS A 188 -9.53 -9.48 7.95
C HIS A 188 -8.42 -10.54 8.09
N PRO A 189 -7.63 -10.77 7.03
CA PRO A 189 -6.51 -11.70 7.07
C PRO A 189 -5.34 -11.12 7.87
N VAL A 190 -4.75 -11.94 8.72
CA VAL A 190 -3.61 -11.60 9.56
C VAL A 190 -2.55 -12.67 9.43
N MET A 191 -1.32 -12.27 9.11
CA MET A 191 -0.17 -13.16 9.00
C MET A 191 0.80 -12.89 10.14
N VAL A 192 1.00 -13.88 11.01
CA VAL A 192 1.99 -13.78 12.09
C VAL A 192 3.27 -14.52 11.71
N HIS A 193 4.39 -13.82 11.81
CA HIS A 193 5.73 -14.36 11.65
C HIS A 193 6.44 -14.37 13.00
N CYS A 194 6.76 -15.55 13.52
CA CYS A 194 7.44 -15.70 14.81
C CYS A 194 8.41 -16.88 14.79
N LYS A 195 9.01 -17.18 15.95
CA LYS A 195 9.78 -18.41 16.17
C LYS A 195 9.16 -19.23 17.30
N ASN A 196 9.20 -20.54 17.18
CA ASN A 196 8.85 -21.43 18.30
C ASN A 196 9.97 -21.45 19.36
N THR A 197 9.74 -22.18 20.45
CA THR A 197 10.72 -22.39 21.53
C THR A 197 12.00 -23.07 21.06
N ASN A 198 11.97 -23.79 19.93
CA ASN A 198 13.12 -24.44 19.31
C ASN A 198 13.86 -23.52 18.31
N HIS A 199 13.51 -22.23 18.27
CA HIS A 199 14.05 -21.23 17.34
C HIS A 199 13.72 -21.46 15.85
N GLU A 200 12.76 -22.33 15.55
CA GLU A 200 12.30 -22.58 14.19
C GLU A 200 11.30 -21.50 13.76
N LYS A 201 11.40 -21.05 12.51
CA LYS A 201 10.51 -20.05 11.95
C LYS A 201 9.10 -20.62 11.81
N LEU A 202 8.11 -19.87 12.32
CA LEU A 202 6.69 -20.15 12.19
C LEU A 202 6.01 -19.03 11.40
N ILE A 203 5.07 -19.43 10.54
CA ILE A 203 4.16 -18.53 9.83
C ILE A 203 2.74 -19.00 10.17
N LEU A 204 1.98 -18.16 10.86
CA LEU A 204 0.64 -18.48 11.34
C LEU A 204 -0.37 -17.60 10.58
N PRO A 205 -1.16 -18.19 9.67
CA PRO A 205 -2.28 -17.49 9.06
C PRO A 205 -3.44 -17.46 10.05
N LEU A 206 -3.96 -16.26 10.31
CA LEU A 206 -5.16 -15.99 11.10
C LEU A 206 -6.17 -15.25 10.23
N CYS A 207 -7.44 -15.48 10.50
CA CYS A 207 -8.54 -14.80 9.83
C CYS A 207 -9.52 -14.32 10.89
N ILE A 208 -9.63 -13.01 11.06
CA ILE A 208 -10.56 -12.41 12.03
C ILE A 208 -11.82 -12.03 11.28
N ILE A 209 -12.97 -12.40 11.85
CA ILE A 209 -14.29 -12.14 11.30
C ILE A 209 -15.01 -11.20 12.26
N SER A 210 -15.57 -10.11 11.74
CA SER A 210 -16.31 -9.11 12.52
C SER A 210 -17.59 -8.70 11.80
N ASP A 211 -18.61 -8.35 12.57
CA ASP A 211 -19.85 -7.71 12.11
C ASP A 211 -19.70 -6.19 11.88
N ASP A 212 -18.58 -5.58 12.28
CA ASP A 212 -18.28 -4.18 12.00
C ASP A 212 -17.79 -3.99 10.57
N LEU A 213 -18.52 -3.18 9.78
CA LEU A 213 -18.27 -2.92 8.36
C LEU A 213 -17.55 -1.58 8.10
N LYS A 214 -17.18 -0.83 9.15
CA LYS A 214 -16.66 0.55 9.01
C LYS A 214 -15.18 0.64 8.65
N HIS A 215 -14.42 -0.43 8.83
CA HIS A 215 -12.98 -0.49 8.49
C HIS A 215 -12.15 0.67 9.05
N ASP A 216 -12.50 1.13 10.25
CA ASP A 216 -11.83 2.26 10.89
C ASP A 216 -10.69 1.82 11.82
N ALA A 217 -10.01 2.78 12.43
CA ALA A 217 -8.91 2.51 13.37
C ALA A 217 -9.37 1.70 14.59
N SER A 218 -10.65 1.76 14.96
CA SER A 218 -11.21 1.02 16.09
C SER A 218 -11.28 -0.47 15.77
N LEU A 219 -11.75 -0.84 14.57
CA LEU A 219 -11.76 -2.23 14.11
C LEU A 219 -10.34 -2.81 14.08
N VAL A 220 -9.37 -2.07 13.52
CA VAL A 220 -7.97 -2.50 13.48
C VAL A 220 -7.41 -2.70 14.89
N TYR A 221 -7.74 -1.82 15.83
CA TYR A 221 -7.29 -1.95 17.22
C TYR A 221 -7.86 -3.20 17.92
N GLU A 222 -9.13 -3.52 17.69
CA GLU A 222 -9.74 -4.75 18.23
C GLU A 222 -9.11 -6.01 17.59
N ILE A 223 -8.86 -6.00 16.27
CA ILE A 223 -8.13 -7.07 15.57
C ILE A 223 -6.73 -7.28 16.20
N GLN A 224 -6.00 -6.19 16.47
CA GLN A 224 -4.70 -6.26 17.14
C GLN A 224 -4.79 -6.88 18.54
N LYS A 225 -5.82 -6.52 19.32
CA LYS A 225 -6.06 -7.14 20.63
C LYS A 225 -6.33 -8.64 20.51
N THR A 226 -7.19 -9.05 19.58
CA THR A 226 -7.50 -10.46 19.34
C THR A 226 -6.25 -11.25 18.95
N ALA A 227 -5.44 -10.71 18.03
CA ALA A 227 -4.18 -11.33 17.63
C ALA A 227 -3.17 -11.39 18.79
N THR A 228 -3.08 -10.34 19.60
CA THR A 228 -2.22 -10.31 20.80
C THR A 228 -2.64 -11.37 21.82
N ALA A 229 -3.94 -11.49 22.09
CA ALA A 229 -4.47 -12.47 23.03
C ALA A 229 -4.17 -13.89 22.56
N PHE A 230 -4.41 -14.18 21.27
CA PHE A 230 -4.06 -15.47 20.67
C PHE A 230 -2.57 -15.81 20.85
N LEU A 231 -1.67 -14.85 20.63
CA LEU A 231 -0.24 -15.06 20.84
C LEU A 231 0.13 -15.24 22.31
N GLY A 232 -0.48 -14.48 23.22
CA GLY A 232 -0.24 -14.61 24.65
C GLY A 232 -0.64 -15.99 25.20
N GLU A 233 -1.74 -16.56 24.68
CA GLU A 233 -2.23 -17.88 25.08
C GLU A 233 -1.41 -19.03 24.49
N ASN A 234 -1.06 -18.95 23.20
CA ASN A 234 -0.45 -20.07 22.45
C ASN A 234 1.08 -20.00 22.40
N TYR A 235 1.66 -18.80 22.55
CA TYR A 235 3.09 -18.53 22.41
C TYR A 235 3.58 -17.54 23.49
N PRO A 236 3.47 -17.89 24.79
CA PRO A 236 3.73 -16.96 25.90
C PRO A 236 5.18 -16.47 25.99
N HIS A 237 6.11 -17.11 25.27
CA HIS A 237 7.51 -16.65 25.17
C HIS A 237 7.66 -15.41 24.27
N ILE A 238 6.63 -15.06 23.49
CA ILE A 238 6.61 -13.85 22.67
C ILE A 238 6.24 -12.66 23.56
N THR A 239 7.18 -11.74 23.73
CA THR A 239 7.02 -10.54 24.58
C THR A 239 6.99 -9.24 23.77
N ASN A 240 7.46 -9.28 22.53
CA ASN A 240 7.51 -8.11 21.65
C ASN A 240 6.74 -8.38 20.36
N ILE A 241 5.92 -7.42 19.95
CA ILE A 241 5.12 -7.52 18.73
C ILE A 241 5.36 -6.27 17.88
N HIS A 242 5.70 -6.46 16.61
CA HIS A 242 5.74 -5.41 15.62
C HIS A 242 4.58 -5.57 14.64
N TYR A 243 3.75 -4.54 14.51
CA TYR A 243 2.62 -4.51 13.59
C TYR A 243 3.00 -3.85 12.27
N PHE A 244 2.56 -4.45 11.17
CA PHE A 244 2.64 -3.93 9.81
C PHE A 244 1.24 -3.96 9.21
N SER A 245 0.80 -2.83 8.68
CA SER A 245 -0.42 -2.74 7.88
C SER A 245 -0.13 -1.89 6.65
N ASP A 246 -0.72 -2.26 5.52
CA ASP A 246 -0.68 -1.51 4.28
C ASP A 246 -1.58 -0.25 4.34
N GLY A 247 -1.12 0.79 5.05
CA GLY A 247 -1.44 2.17 4.66
C GLY A 247 -2.74 2.82 5.18
N CYS A 248 -3.58 2.20 6.02
CA CYS A 248 -4.71 2.90 6.65
C CYS A 248 -4.42 3.56 8.01
N CYS A 249 -3.30 3.25 8.68
CA CYS A 249 -2.99 3.81 10.02
C CYS A 249 -2.08 5.05 10.04
N TRP A 250 -1.84 5.71 8.90
CA TRP A 250 -1.05 6.97 8.85
C TRP A 250 -1.85 8.18 8.35
N ALA A 251 -3.18 8.15 8.50
CA ALA A 251 -3.97 9.38 8.48
C ALA A 251 -3.99 9.97 9.89
N VAL A 252 -2.94 10.73 10.22
CA VAL A 252 -2.99 11.78 11.25
C VAL A 252 -2.85 13.11 10.53
#